data_AF-A0A7W2LWY5-F1
#
_entry.id   AF-A0A7W2LWY5-F1
#
_cell.length_a   1.000
_cell.length_b   1.000
_cell.length_c   1.000
_cell.angle_alpha   90.00
_cell.angle_beta   90.00
_cell.angle_gamma   90.00
#
_symmetry.space_group_name_H-M   'P 1'
#
loop_
_entity.id
_entity.type
_entity.pdbx_description
1 polymer ?
#
loop_
_entity_poly.entity_id
_entity_poly.type
_entity_poly.pdbx_seq_one_letter_code
_entity_poly.pdbx_strand_id
1 'polypeptide(L)'
;MSILGSCILLIICGLYYGAAFIGRRNYLLGGEFLIVGISATNFAIFLVTGWLANYNVAIFLDAFSRGVGIPVIATLGLMAVTHDYKPSPVNDIVFFLAGFTVAAIYFMSSSFKQFLPYFYMVMWLAYTAYLAYFIWRLVCARELLHALATTLGGVAGLTIAFRYDFFPIPGDDSKVVFMTFAFLTWSYSIVQSFYAYGALQRSRSASVEALLNVR
;
A
#
# COMPACT_ATOMS: atom_id res chain seq x y z
N MET A 1 -15.55 5.54 15.85
CA MET A 1 -14.07 5.38 15.79
C MET A 1 -13.47 6.76 15.64
N SER A 2 -12.55 7.19 16.51
CA SER A 2 -11.86 8.47 16.33
C SER A 2 -10.73 8.34 15.30
N ILE A 3 -10.35 9.45 14.64
CA ILE A 3 -9.23 9.49 13.67
C ILE A 3 -7.94 8.90 14.25
N LEU A 4 -7.67 9.17 15.54
CA LEU A 4 -6.52 8.64 16.25
C LEU A 4 -6.57 7.11 16.37
N GLY A 5 -7.74 6.54 16.70
CA GLY A 5 -7.91 5.09 16.80
C GLY A 5 -7.65 4.38 15.46
N SER A 6 -8.18 4.90 14.35
CA SER A 6 -7.89 4.38 13.02
C SER A 6 -6.43 4.57 12.59
N CYS A 7 -5.79 5.67 13.02
CA CYS A 7 -4.38 5.93 12.77
C CYS A 7 -3.48 4.93 13.52
N ILE A 8 -3.78 4.65 14.79
CA ILE A 8 -3.07 3.63 15.59
C ILE A 8 -3.20 2.24 14.96
N LEU A 9 -4.38 1.89 14.45
CA LEU A 9 -4.55 0.64 13.71
C LEU A 9 -3.63 0.58 12.49
N LEU A 10 -3.54 1.67 11.73
CA LEU A 10 -2.64 1.75 10.57
C LEU A 10 -1.17 1.63 10.96
N ILE A 11 -0.76 2.23 12.08
CA ILE A 11 0.59 2.06 12.64
C ILE A 11 0.86 0.57 12.92
N ILE A 12 -0.03 -0.08 13.67
CA ILE A 12 0.13 -1.49 14.04
C ILE A 12 0.21 -2.35 12.78
N CYS A 13 -0.72 -2.19 11.84
CA CYS A 13 -0.74 -2.97 10.60
C CYS A 13 0.51 -2.72 9.75
N GLY A 14 0.88 -1.46 9.51
CA GLY A 14 2.03 -1.10 8.68
C GLY A 14 3.35 -1.63 9.27
N LEU A 15 3.58 -1.40 10.56
CA LEU A 15 4.82 -1.83 11.22
C LEU A 15 4.90 -3.36 11.35
N TYR A 16 3.82 -4.01 11.80
CA TYR A 16 3.80 -5.45 12.01
C TYR A 16 3.91 -6.22 10.69
N TYR A 17 3.05 -5.93 9.71
CA TYR A 17 3.06 -6.65 8.44
C TYR A 17 4.23 -6.24 7.54
N GLY A 18 4.74 -5.01 7.66
CA GLY A 18 5.99 -4.59 7.04
C GLY A 18 7.17 -5.45 7.52
N ALA A 19 7.34 -5.57 8.85
CA ALA A 19 8.36 -6.45 9.43
C ALA A 19 8.14 -7.93 9.04
N ALA A 20 6.89 -8.39 9.02
CA ALA A 20 6.57 -9.76 8.63
C ALA A 20 6.92 -10.06 7.15
N PHE A 21 6.75 -9.09 6.24
CA PHE A 21 7.17 -9.23 4.84
C PHE A 21 8.69 -9.25 4.67
N ILE A 22 9.42 -8.45 5.45
CA ILE A 22 10.89 -8.54 5.52
C ILE A 22 11.32 -9.93 5.96
N GLY A 23 10.63 -10.51 6.96
CA GLY A 23 10.84 -11.90 7.39
C GLY A 23 10.63 -12.93 6.27
N ARG A 24 9.77 -12.62 5.29
CA ARG A 24 9.54 -13.43 4.06
C ARG A 24 10.51 -13.09 2.91
N ARG A 25 11.55 -12.29 3.16
CA ARG A 25 12.51 -11.79 2.16
C ARG A 25 11.87 -10.99 1.02
N ASN A 26 10.71 -10.39 1.27
CA ASN A 26 10.08 -9.46 0.33
C ASN A 26 10.27 -8.03 0.86
N TYR A 27 11.45 -7.46 0.57
CA TYR A 27 11.84 -6.14 1.09
C TYR A 27 11.05 -5.00 0.44
N LEU A 28 10.52 -5.20 -0.77
CA LEU A 28 9.65 -4.22 -1.45
C LEU A 28 8.34 -4.01 -0.69
N LEU A 29 7.55 -5.06 -0.47
CA LEU A 29 6.30 -4.96 0.32
C LEU A 29 6.59 -4.60 1.78
N GLY A 30 7.64 -5.20 2.34
CA GLY A 30 8.04 -4.94 3.71
C GLY A 30 8.39 -3.48 3.95
N GLY A 31 9.29 -2.91 3.13
CA GLY A 31 9.71 -1.52 3.23
C GLY A 31 8.56 -0.54 2.99
N GLU A 32 7.71 -0.80 2.01
CA GLU A 32 6.57 0.07 1.72
C GLU A 32 5.59 0.13 2.91
N PHE A 33 5.23 -1.02 3.48
CA PHE A 33 4.30 -1.04 4.61
C PHE A 33 4.93 -0.47 5.89
N LEU A 34 6.24 -0.59 6.07
CA LEU A 34 6.96 0.13 7.13
C LEU A 34 6.88 1.65 6.91
N ILE A 35 7.08 2.14 5.68
CA ILE A 35 6.97 3.57 5.36
C ILE A 35 5.57 4.09 5.66
N VAL A 36 4.52 3.35 5.29
CA VAL A 36 3.13 3.70 5.65
C VAL A 36 2.94 3.73 7.17
N GLY A 37 3.47 2.76 7.91
CA GLY A 37 3.41 2.72 9.38
C GLY A 37 4.17 3.88 10.04
N ILE A 38 5.34 4.23 9.53
CA ILE A 38 6.14 5.38 10.00
C ILE A 38 5.44 6.71 9.68
N SER A 39 4.82 6.81 8.50
CA SER A 39 3.99 7.96 8.11
C SER A 39 2.84 8.16 9.10
N ALA A 40 2.07 7.10 9.36
CA ALA A 40 0.97 7.13 10.33
C ALA A 40 1.46 7.45 11.76
N THR A 41 2.65 6.96 12.14
CA THR A 41 3.25 7.27 13.44
C THR A 41 3.55 8.76 13.59
N ASN A 42 4.15 9.37 12.57
CA ASN A 42 4.38 10.81 12.54
C ASN A 42 3.06 11.59 12.57
N PHE A 43 2.04 11.14 11.82
CA PHE A 43 0.73 11.77 11.85
C PHE A 43 0.07 11.69 13.23
N ALA A 44 0.13 10.55 13.92
CA ALA A 44 -0.38 10.40 15.27
C ALA A 44 0.32 11.30 16.29
N ILE A 45 1.66 11.43 16.19
CA ILE A 45 2.43 12.37 17.02
C ILE A 45 1.94 13.80 16.76
N PHE A 46 1.74 14.18 15.49
CA PHE A 46 1.19 15.48 15.14
C PHE A 46 -0.20 15.70 15.74
N LEU A 47 -1.11 14.73 15.66
CA LEU A 47 -2.46 14.86 16.23
C LEU A 47 -2.45 15.14 17.75
N VAL A 48 -1.47 14.61 18.47
CA VAL A 48 -1.36 14.77 19.93
C VAL A 48 -0.56 16.01 20.32
N THR A 49 0.46 16.38 19.55
CA THR A 49 1.43 17.42 19.92
C THR A 49 1.27 18.73 19.16
N GLY A 50 0.62 18.71 17.99
CA GLY A 50 0.59 19.83 17.04
C GLY A 50 1.93 20.09 16.32
N TRP A 51 2.94 19.23 16.47
CA TRP A 51 4.27 19.50 15.93
C TRP A 51 4.31 19.37 14.40
N LEU A 52 4.46 20.50 13.71
CA LEU A 52 4.41 20.59 12.24
C LEU A 52 5.51 19.79 11.54
N ALA A 53 6.66 19.54 12.20
CA ALA A 53 7.72 18.72 11.62
C ALA A 53 7.24 17.28 11.36
N ASN A 54 6.54 16.67 12.31
CA ASN A 54 5.96 15.34 12.13
C ASN A 54 4.86 15.35 11.06
N TYR A 55 4.05 16.40 11.01
CA TYR A 55 3.06 16.55 9.94
C TYR A 55 3.72 16.55 8.56
N ASN A 56 4.78 17.35 8.37
CA ASN A 56 5.52 17.44 7.10
C ASN A 56 6.14 16.10 6.69
N VAL A 57 6.69 15.34 7.65
CA VAL A 57 7.19 13.99 7.40
C VAL A 57 6.06 13.06 6.98
N ALA A 58 4.94 13.06 7.71
CA ALA A 58 3.79 12.20 7.41
C ALA A 58 3.24 12.45 6.00
N ILE A 59 3.00 13.72 5.64
CA ILE A 59 2.45 14.05 4.31
C ILE A 59 3.43 13.74 3.17
N PHE A 60 4.75 13.86 3.40
CA PHE A 60 5.75 13.49 2.40
C PHE A 60 5.79 11.98 2.18
N LEU A 61 5.76 11.19 3.26
CA LEU A 61 5.75 9.74 3.16
C LEU A 61 4.43 9.22 2.58
N ASP A 62 3.28 9.82 2.92
CA ASP A 62 1.98 9.53 2.28
C ASP A 62 2.04 9.83 0.77
N ALA A 63 2.59 11.00 0.40
CA ALA A 63 2.77 11.37 -0.99
C ALA A 63 3.66 10.38 -1.75
N PHE A 64 4.77 9.93 -1.16
CA PHE A 64 5.62 8.88 -1.71
C PHE A 64 4.84 7.56 -1.91
N SER A 65 4.13 7.09 -0.87
CA SER A 65 3.36 5.84 -0.93
C SER A 65 2.27 5.88 -2.01
N ARG A 66 1.56 7.00 -2.14
CA ARG A 66 0.50 7.19 -3.15
C ARG A 66 1.03 7.33 -4.57
N GLY A 67 2.17 7.99 -4.74
CA GLY A 67 2.74 8.28 -6.04
C GLY A 67 3.60 7.15 -6.61
N VAL A 68 4.41 6.50 -5.77
CA VAL A 68 5.39 5.50 -6.23
C VAL A 68 5.34 4.23 -5.40
N GLY A 69 5.27 4.34 -4.07
CA GLY A 69 5.38 3.22 -3.15
C GLY A 69 4.40 2.09 -3.46
N ILE A 70 3.10 2.34 -3.31
CA ILE A 70 2.10 1.31 -3.53
C ILE A 70 1.94 0.96 -5.02
N PRO A 71 1.79 1.93 -5.93
CA PRO A 71 1.57 1.61 -7.34
C PRO A 71 2.73 0.90 -8.03
N VAL A 72 3.97 1.22 -7.67
CA VAL A 72 5.17 0.67 -8.31
C VAL A 72 5.85 -0.35 -7.41
N ILE A 73 6.27 0.05 -6.20
CA ILE A 73 7.07 -0.82 -5.32
C ILE A 73 6.25 -2.00 -4.81
N ALA A 74 5.02 -1.78 -4.34
CA ALA A 74 4.17 -2.89 -3.89
C ALA A 74 3.77 -3.81 -5.04
N THR A 75 3.50 -3.26 -6.24
CA THR A 75 3.28 -4.04 -7.46
C THR A 75 4.47 -4.97 -7.75
N LEU A 76 5.70 -4.44 -7.76
CA LEU A 76 6.92 -5.23 -7.94
C LEU A 76 7.08 -6.30 -6.85
N GLY A 77 6.76 -5.97 -5.60
CA GLY A 77 6.77 -6.93 -4.50
C GLY A 77 5.74 -8.05 -4.66
N LEU A 78 4.54 -7.76 -5.18
CA LEU A 78 3.54 -8.78 -5.54
C LEU A 78 3.96 -9.62 -6.75
N MET A 79 4.82 -9.10 -7.64
CA MET A 79 5.36 -9.85 -8.78
C MET A 79 6.19 -11.06 -8.35
N ALA A 80 6.65 -11.11 -7.09
CA ALA A 80 7.32 -12.31 -6.56
C ALA A 80 6.42 -13.55 -6.53
N VAL A 81 5.10 -13.38 -6.37
CA VAL A 81 4.14 -14.51 -6.36
C VAL A 81 3.35 -14.64 -7.66
N THR A 82 3.38 -13.63 -8.54
CA THR A 82 2.68 -13.70 -9.84
C THR A 82 3.62 -13.98 -11.02
N HIS A 83 4.81 -13.41 -11.05
CA HIS A 83 5.71 -13.44 -12.22
C HIS A 83 7.09 -14.04 -11.91
N ASP A 84 7.28 -14.66 -10.74
CA ASP A 84 8.59 -15.18 -10.31
C ASP A 84 9.70 -14.14 -10.27
N TYR A 85 9.32 -12.87 -10.10
CA TYR A 85 10.29 -11.83 -9.80
C TYR A 85 11.04 -12.19 -8.51
N LYS A 86 12.37 -12.15 -8.54
CA LYS A 86 13.20 -12.40 -7.36
C LYS A 86 13.66 -11.06 -6.79
N PRO A 87 13.05 -10.58 -5.69
CA PRO A 87 13.54 -9.38 -5.03
C PRO A 87 15.01 -9.56 -4.66
N SER A 88 15.80 -8.54 -4.97
CA SER A 88 17.22 -8.50 -4.65
C SER A 88 17.43 -7.30 -3.74
N PRO A 89 18.05 -7.45 -2.55
CA PRO A 89 18.20 -6.33 -1.62
C PRO A 89 18.82 -5.08 -2.24
N VAL A 90 19.78 -5.26 -3.15
CA VAL A 90 20.43 -4.14 -3.86
C VAL A 90 19.44 -3.43 -4.79
N ASN A 91 18.70 -4.19 -5.61
CA ASN A 91 17.73 -3.60 -6.53
C ASN A 91 16.57 -2.96 -5.76
N ASP A 92 16.15 -3.57 -4.66
CA ASP A 92 15.06 -3.08 -3.82
C ASP A 92 15.44 -1.73 -3.18
N ILE A 93 16.68 -1.58 -2.68
CA ILE A 93 17.19 -0.29 -2.20
C ILE A 93 17.19 0.76 -3.32
N VAL A 94 17.64 0.39 -4.53
CA VAL A 94 17.65 1.31 -5.68
C VAL A 94 16.23 1.76 -6.03
N PHE A 95 15.23 0.87 -5.99
CA PHE A 95 13.84 1.24 -6.23
C PHE A 95 13.31 2.22 -5.19
N PHE A 96 13.62 2.02 -3.90
CA PHE A 96 13.23 2.99 -2.86
C PHE A 96 13.94 4.33 -3.03
N LEU A 97 15.25 4.35 -3.28
CA LEU A 97 16.00 5.59 -3.49
C LEU A 97 15.49 6.37 -4.71
N ALA A 98 15.27 5.68 -5.83
CA ALA A 98 14.69 6.27 -7.03
C ALA A 98 13.27 6.80 -6.77
N GLY A 99 12.45 6.02 -6.08
CA GLY A 99 11.10 6.43 -5.72
C GLY A 99 11.05 7.65 -4.80
N PHE A 100 11.91 7.70 -3.77
CA PHE A 100 12.02 8.88 -2.89
C PHE A 100 12.51 10.10 -3.65
N THR A 101 13.42 9.92 -4.60
CA THR A 101 13.89 11.02 -5.46
C THR A 101 12.75 11.56 -6.32
N VAL A 102 11.99 10.70 -6.98
CA VAL A 102 10.80 11.09 -7.77
C VAL A 102 9.77 11.78 -6.89
N ALA A 103 9.51 11.23 -5.68
CA ALA A 103 8.59 11.82 -4.72
C ALA A 103 9.02 13.22 -4.27
N ALA A 104 10.30 13.41 -3.95
CA ALA A 104 10.84 14.72 -3.61
C ALA A 104 10.64 15.73 -4.75
N ILE A 105 10.90 15.31 -6.01
CA ILE A 105 10.74 16.19 -7.18
C ILE A 105 9.30 16.67 -7.31
N TYR A 106 8.31 15.78 -7.36
CA TYR A 106 6.92 16.22 -7.57
C TYR A 106 6.32 16.88 -6.32
N PHE A 107 6.73 16.48 -5.11
CA PHE A 107 6.16 16.99 -3.87
C PHE A 107 6.65 18.41 -3.57
N MET A 108 7.93 18.69 -3.84
CA MET A 108 8.52 20.00 -3.58
C MET A 108 8.31 20.99 -4.74
N SER A 109 8.03 20.50 -5.95
CA SER A 109 7.84 21.37 -7.12
C SER A 109 6.49 22.09 -7.09
N SER A 110 6.52 23.42 -7.08
CA SER A 110 5.32 24.26 -7.20
C SER A 110 4.57 24.02 -8.50
N SER A 111 5.28 23.75 -9.60
CA SER A 111 4.71 23.48 -10.92
C SER A 111 3.89 22.19 -10.96
N PHE A 112 4.23 21.20 -10.14
CA PHE A 112 3.53 19.92 -10.07
C PHE A 112 2.29 19.95 -9.17
N LYS A 113 2.19 20.89 -8.21
CA LYS A 113 1.13 20.90 -7.19
C LYS A 113 -0.29 20.78 -7.77
N GLN A 114 -0.59 21.48 -8.86
CA GLN A 114 -1.90 21.43 -9.50
C GLN A 114 -2.21 20.09 -10.18
N PHE A 115 -1.18 19.34 -10.57
CA PHE A 115 -1.31 18.05 -11.26
C PHE A 115 -1.26 16.85 -10.31
N LEU A 116 -0.83 17.03 -9.06
CA LEU A 116 -0.68 15.94 -8.08
C LEU A 116 -1.96 15.10 -7.89
N PRO A 117 -3.17 15.69 -7.75
CA PRO A 117 -4.40 14.90 -7.66
C PRO A 117 -4.57 13.91 -8.83
N TYR A 118 -4.35 14.38 -10.05
CA TYR A 118 -4.49 13.58 -11.27
C TYR A 118 -3.39 12.53 -11.36
N PHE A 119 -2.16 12.89 -11.01
CA PHE A 119 -1.05 11.94 -10.96
C PHE A 119 -1.34 10.80 -9.97
N TYR A 120 -1.73 11.10 -8.72
CA TYR A 120 -2.06 10.08 -7.74
C TYR A 120 -3.23 9.21 -8.18
N MET A 121 -4.25 9.79 -8.83
CA MET A 121 -5.36 9.04 -9.39
C MET A 121 -4.90 8.06 -10.47
N VAL A 122 -4.10 8.52 -11.43
CA VAL A 122 -3.56 7.68 -12.52
C VAL A 122 -2.72 6.54 -11.94
N MET A 123 -1.86 6.83 -10.97
CA MET A 123 -1.04 5.82 -10.31
C MET A 123 -1.92 4.81 -9.55
N TRP A 124 -2.98 5.26 -8.89
CA TRP A 124 -3.93 4.37 -8.23
C TRP A 124 -4.73 3.50 -9.21
N LEU A 125 -5.13 4.05 -10.36
CA LEU A 125 -5.80 3.28 -11.42
C LEU A 125 -4.87 2.21 -12.00
N ALA A 126 -3.60 2.54 -12.24
CA ALA A 126 -2.59 1.58 -12.68
C ALA A 126 -2.40 0.45 -11.65
N TYR A 127 -2.32 0.80 -10.37
CA TYR A 127 -2.27 -0.18 -9.28
C TYR A 127 -3.52 -1.06 -9.24
N THR A 128 -4.69 -0.48 -9.40
CA THR A 128 -5.99 -1.20 -9.40
C THR A 128 -6.08 -2.18 -10.56
N ALA A 129 -5.58 -1.81 -11.75
CA ALA A 129 -5.50 -2.72 -12.89
C ALA A 129 -4.60 -3.94 -12.59
N TYR A 130 -3.45 -3.71 -11.94
CA TYR A 130 -2.60 -4.81 -11.49
C TYR A 130 -3.27 -5.65 -10.39
N LEU A 131 -3.98 -5.03 -9.45
CA LEU A 131 -4.75 -5.76 -8.43
C LEU A 131 -5.83 -6.64 -9.05
N ALA A 132 -6.51 -6.20 -10.11
CA ALA A 132 -7.47 -7.04 -10.82
C ALA A 132 -6.81 -8.33 -11.36
N TYR A 133 -5.60 -8.20 -11.91
CA TYR A 133 -4.80 -9.35 -12.32
C TYR A 133 -4.37 -10.22 -11.12
N PHE A 134 -3.94 -9.63 -10.01
CA PHE A 134 -3.59 -10.37 -8.80
C PHE A 134 -4.80 -11.14 -8.21
N ILE A 135 -5.98 -10.52 -8.21
CA ILE A 135 -7.26 -11.13 -7.83
C ILE A 135 -7.58 -12.30 -8.77
N TRP A 136 -7.43 -12.10 -10.08
CA TRP A 136 -7.60 -13.18 -11.06
C TRP A 136 -6.69 -14.38 -10.75
N ARG A 137 -5.42 -14.13 -10.39
CA ARG A 137 -4.48 -15.19 -9.98
C ARG A 137 -4.93 -15.92 -8.73
N LEU A 138 -5.49 -15.23 -7.73
CA LEU A 138 -6.07 -15.85 -6.54
C LEU A 138 -7.26 -16.75 -6.90
N VAL A 139 -8.14 -16.30 -7.80
CA VAL A 139 -9.27 -17.11 -8.29
C VAL A 139 -8.76 -18.36 -9.01
N CYS A 140 -7.78 -18.24 -9.90
CA CYS A 140 -7.17 -19.39 -10.58
C CYS A 140 -6.53 -20.38 -9.59
N ALA A 141 -5.98 -19.89 -8.49
CA ALA A 141 -5.42 -20.70 -7.40
C ALA A 141 -6.49 -21.25 -6.43
N ARG A 142 -7.78 -20.97 -6.67
CA ARG A 142 -8.93 -21.34 -5.82
C ARG A 142 -8.93 -20.69 -4.43
N GLU A 143 -8.17 -19.62 -4.24
CA GLU A 143 -8.10 -18.83 -3.00
C GLU A 143 -9.23 -17.78 -2.95
N LEU A 144 -10.49 -18.23 -3.04
CA LEU A 144 -11.65 -17.35 -3.28
C LEU A 144 -11.91 -16.34 -2.15
N LEU A 145 -11.69 -16.72 -0.90
CA LEU A 145 -11.85 -15.79 0.23
C LEU A 145 -10.84 -14.65 0.15
N HIS A 146 -9.58 -14.96 -0.17
CA HIS A 146 -8.56 -13.94 -0.37
C HIS A 146 -8.81 -13.12 -1.63
N ALA A 147 -9.35 -13.72 -2.71
CA ALA A 147 -9.76 -12.97 -3.89
C ALA A 147 -10.85 -11.94 -3.55
N LEU A 148 -11.93 -12.38 -2.87
CA LEU A 148 -13.03 -11.51 -2.45
C LEU A 148 -12.56 -10.39 -1.52
N ALA A 149 -11.80 -10.73 -0.48
CA ALA A 149 -11.29 -9.75 0.47
C ALA A 149 -10.35 -8.74 -0.21
N THR A 150 -9.52 -9.19 -1.16
CA THR A 150 -8.67 -8.27 -1.94
C THR A 150 -9.51 -7.36 -2.84
N THR A 151 -10.59 -7.86 -3.44
CA THR A 151 -11.55 -7.04 -4.21
C THR A 151 -12.18 -5.95 -3.34
N LEU A 152 -12.64 -6.31 -2.13
CA LEU A 152 -13.22 -5.33 -1.20
C LEU A 152 -12.21 -4.24 -0.82
N GLY A 153 -10.96 -4.62 -0.54
CA GLY A 153 -9.87 -3.68 -0.25
C GLY A 153 -9.54 -2.78 -1.44
N GLY A 154 -9.50 -3.34 -2.66
CA GLY A 154 -9.28 -2.59 -3.90
C GLY A 154 -10.38 -1.57 -4.19
N VAL A 155 -11.65 -1.96 -4.04
CA VAL A 155 -12.81 -1.05 -4.23
C VAL A 155 -12.83 0.04 -3.18
N ALA A 156 -12.60 -0.30 -1.91
CA ALA A 156 -12.49 0.69 -0.85
C ALA A 156 -11.33 1.66 -1.10
N GLY A 157 -10.16 1.15 -1.48
CA GLY A 157 -8.99 1.96 -1.81
C GLY A 157 -9.23 2.90 -3.00
N LEU A 158 -9.86 2.41 -4.07
CA LEU A 158 -10.24 3.22 -5.21
C LEU A 158 -11.25 4.31 -4.83
N THR A 159 -12.21 3.98 -3.96
CA THR A 159 -13.15 4.96 -3.43
C THR A 159 -12.43 6.06 -2.66
N ILE A 160 -11.49 5.69 -1.78
CA ILE A 160 -10.65 6.66 -1.05
C ILE A 160 -9.85 7.53 -2.02
N ALA A 161 -9.23 6.96 -3.07
CA ALA A 161 -8.48 7.73 -4.05
C ALA A 161 -9.33 8.80 -4.76
N PHE A 162 -10.57 8.47 -5.13
CA PHE A 162 -11.52 9.44 -5.71
C PHE A 162 -11.95 10.51 -4.70
N ARG A 163 -12.22 10.11 -3.45
CA ARG A 163 -12.67 11.03 -2.41
C ARG A 163 -11.56 11.96 -1.90
N TYR A 164 -10.30 11.55 -2.00
CA TYR A 164 -9.16 12.30 -1.46
C TYR A 164 -9.08 13.72 -2.03
N ASP A 165 -9.12 13.83 -3.35
CA ASP A 165 -8.84 15.09 -4.04
C ASP A 165 -9.97 15.57 -4.97
N PHE A 166 -10.89 14.71 -5.40
CA PHE A 166 -11.90 15.06 -6.42
C PHE A 166 -13.32 15.21 -5.86
N PHE A 167 -13.68 14.39 -4.88
CA PHE A 167 -15.04 14.35 -4.37
C PHE A 167 -15.08 14.38 -2.84
N PRO A 168 -14.80 15.52 -2.20
CA PRO A 168 -14.82 15.65 -0.75
C PRO A 168 -16.19 15.23 -0.18
N ILE A 169 -16.18 14.73 1.04
CA ILE A 169 -17.41 14.29 1.73
C ILE A 169 -18.16 15.55 2.20
N PRO A 170 -19.42 15.76 1.80
CA PRO A 170 -20.20 16.91 2.25
C PRO A 170 -20.31 16.94 3.78
N GLY A 171 -19.95 18.07 4.39
CA GLY A 171 -19.99 18.27 5.84
C GLY A 171 -18.77 17.74 6.62
N ASP A 172 -17.71 17.28 5.94
CA ASP A 172 -16.45 16.83 6.57
C ASP A 172 -15.29 17.80 6.26
N ASP A 173 -15.47 19.08 6.60
CA ASP A 173 -14.52 20.15 6.25
C ASP A 173 -13.13 19.94 6.88
N SER A 174 -13.08 19.30 8.06
CA SER A 174 -11.84 18.95 8.76
C SER A 174 -11.22 17.62 8.29
N LYS A 175 -11.85 16.94 7.32
CA LYS A 175 -11.45 15.63 6.76
C LYS A 175 -11.35 14.50 7.80
N VAL A 176 -11.98 14.64 8.97
CA VAL A 176 -11.88 13.65 10.05
C VAL A 176 -12.54 12.34 9.64
N VAL A 177 -13.72 12.41 9.02
CA VAL A 177 -14.44 11.22 8.56
C VAL A 177 -13.66 10.56 7.42
N PHE A 178 -13.21 11.34 6.45
CA PHE A 178 -12.38 10.88 5.34
C PHE A 178 -11.12 10.17 5.82
N MET A 179 -10.33 10.80 6.68
CA MET A 179 -9.09 10.23 7.22
C MET A 179 -9.34 8.94 7.99
N THR A 180 -10.43 8.87 8.75
CA THR A 180 -10.79 7.65 9.49
C THR A 180 -11.01 6.47 8.53
N PHE A 181 -11.80 6.66 7.47
CA PHE A 181 -12.00 5.61 6.46
C PHE A 181 -10.76 5.31 5.64
N ALA A 182 -9.95 6.33 5.34
CA ALA A 182 -8.68 6.13 4.63
C ALA A 182 -7.74 5.23 5.45
N PHE A 183 -7.52 5.52 6.73
CA PHE A 183 -6.66 4.71 7.59
C PHE A 183 -7.18 3.29 7.79
N LEU A 184 -8.50 3.10 7.95
CA LEU A 184 -9.11 1.77 8.02
C LEU A 184 -8.89 0.99 6.72
N THR A 185 -9.07 1.63 5.57
CA THR A 185 -8.88 1.03 4.25
C THR A 185 -7.43 0.62 4.04
N TRP A 186 -6.48 1.49 4.37
CA TRP A 186 -5.05 1.18 4.31
C TRP A 186 -4.67 0.02 5.23
N SER A 187 -5.15 0.04 6.47
CA SER A 187 -4.92 -1.04 7.44
C SER A 187 -5.42 -2.39 6.90
N TYR A 188 -6.66 -2.42 6.40
CA TYR A 188 -7.26 -3.59 5.81
C TYR A 188 -6.46 -4.09 4.60
N SER A 189 -6.11 -3.21 3.67
CA SER A 189 -5.35 -3.56 2.46
C SER A 189 -3.96 -4.12 2.77
N ILE A 190 -3.26 -3.59 3.78
CA ILE A 190 -1.96 -4.12 4.22
C ILE A 190 -2.11 -5.55 4.76
N VAL A 191 -3.02 -5.75 5.71
CA VAL A 191 -3.31 -7.06 6.30
C VAL A 191 -3.69 -8.07 5.22
N GLN A 192 -4.63 -7.68 4.36
CA GLN A 192 -5.14 -8.53 3.31
C GLN A 192 -4.07 -8.87 2.27
N SER A 193 -3.21 -7.90 1.90
CA SER A 193 -2.09 -8.16 1.00
C SER A 193 -1.13 -9.21 1.57
N PHE A 194 -0.86 -9.17 2.87
CA PHE A 194 0.00 -10.17 3.53
C PHE A 194 -0.56 -11.59 3.46
N TYR A 195 -1.84 -11.75 3.75
CA TYR A 195 -2.50 -13.05 3.71
C TYR A 195 -2.72 -13.55 2.28
N ALA A 196 -3.15 -12.69 1.37
CA ALA A 196 -3.34 -13.04 -0.04
C ALA A 196 -2.02 -13.42 -0.73
N TYR A 197 -0.94 -12.69 -0.44
CA TYR A 197 0.40 -13.05 -0.90
C TYR A 197 0.79 -14.45 -0.40
N GLY A 198 0.59 -14.71 0.90
CA GLY A 198 0.91 -16.01 1.49
C GLY A 198 0.08 -17.15 0.92
N ALA A 199 -1.19 -16.89 0.59
CA ALA A 199 -2.08 -17.85 -0.05
C ALA A 199 -1.53 -18.27 -1.41
N LEU A 200 -1.27 -17.32 -2.31
CA LEU A 200 -0.66 -17.62 -3.61
C LEU A 200 0.69 -18.31 -3.48
N GLN A 201 1.53 -17.88 -2.54
CA GLN A 201 2.82 -18.52 -2.30
C GLN A 201 2.65 -20.01 -1.96
N ARG A 202 1.70 -20.37 -1.10
CA ARG A 202 1.41 -21.78 -0.75
C ARG A 202 0.83 -22.57 -1.91
N SER A 203 -0.16 -22.02 -2.63
CA SER A 203 -0.79 -22.72 -3.76
C SER A 203 0.24 -23.04 -4.86
N ARG A 204 1.22 -22.16 -5.07
CA ARG A 204 2.33 -22.38 -6.00
C ARG A 204 3.27 -23.49 -5.55
N SER A 205 3.71 -23.49 -4.29
CA SER A 205 4.58 -24.55 -3.76
C SER A 205 3.92 -25.92 -3.86
N ALA A 206 2.63 -26.03 -3.50
CA ALA A 206 1.86 -27.27 -3.62
C ALA A 206 1.76 -27.76 -5.08
N SER A 207 1.58 -26.84 -6.04
CA SER A 207 1.53 -27.17 -7.47
C SER A 207 2.88 -27.72 -7.98
N VAL A 208 4.00 -27.14 -7.53
CA VAL A 208 5.35 -27.60 -7.89
C VAL A 208 5.63 -28.97 -7.29
N GLU A 209 5.30 -29.20 -6.02
CA GLU A 209 5.48 -30.48 -5.34
C GLU A 209 4.66 -31.60 -6.01
N ALA A 210 3.41 -31.33 -6.37
CA ALA A 210 2.58 -32.29 -7.11
C ALA A 210 3.19 -32.68 -8.47
N LEU A 211 3.83 -31.75 -9.19
CA LEU A 211 4.51 -32.05 -10.45
C LEU A 211 5.78 -32.89 -10.26
N LEU A 212 6.48 -32.74 -9.14
CA LEU A 212 7.70 -33.51 -8.83
C LEU A 212 7.37 -34.94 -8.39
N ASN A 213 6.26 -35.14 -7.66
CA ASN A 213 5.84 -36.46 -7.17
C ASN A 213 5.16 -37.35 -8.24
N VAL A 214 4.92 -36.83 -9.45
CA VAL A 214 4.33 -37.56 -10.59
C VAL A 214 5.41 -38.10 -11.55
N ARG A 215 6.71 -37.82 -11.28
CA ARG A 215 7.85 -38.35 -12.04
C ARG A 215 8.50 -39.52 -11.34
#